data_AF-A0A2D5PIY4-F1
#
_entry.id   AF-A0A2D5PIY4-F1
#
_cell.length_a   1.000
_cell.length_b   1.000
_cell.length_c   1.000
_cell.angle_alpha   90.00
_cell.angle_beta   90.00
_cell.angle_gamma   90.00
#
_symmetry.space_group_name_H-M   'P 1'
#
loop_
_entity.id
_entity.type
_entity.pdbx_description
1 polymer ?
#
loop_
_entity_poly.entity_id
_entity_poly.type
_entity_poly.pdbx_seq_one_letter_code
_entity_poly.pdbx_strand_id
1 'polypeptide(L)'
;MNPATQSLPLEDIILPAPPGIWPPAPGWWLLAVLLLALVVGGIMLIRMRARKKQLSQPYQQVSANLSALGEQYEELSPAFIEALNYQLKLWCRHRYPQAVSLYGKDWAVFLAHTADIFSKDELRLLGTGAYVPAGRFEGSARPLLESAGKWLKSSEQQWMKQRRKTAYA
;
A
#
# COMPACT_ATOMS: atom_id res chain seq x y z
N MET A 1 -53.91 -35.69 -82.35
CA MET A 1 -54.67 -35.07 -81.25
C MET A 1 -53.86 -35.30 -79.99
N ASN A 2 -53.14 -34.29 -79.50
CA ASN A 2 -52.26 -34.43 -78.32
C ASN A 2 -53.11 -34.42 -77.04
N PRO A 3 -52.79 -35.26 -76.04
CA PRO A 3 -53.55 -35.37 -74.81
C PRO A 3 -53.39 -34.09 -73.97
N ALA A 4 -54.49 -33.63 -73.39
CA ALA A 4 -54.51 -32.49 -72.49
C ALA A 4 -53.62 -32.78 -71.27
N THR A 5 -52.53 -32.04 -71.14
CA THR A 5 -51.69 -32.01 -69.94
C THR A 5 -52.50 -31.42 -68.80
N GLN A 6 -53.03 -32.27 -67.92
CA GLN A 6 -53.60 -31.86 -66.64
C GLN A 6 -52.46 -31.26 -65.80
N SER A 7 -52.45 -29.94 -65.65
CA SER A 7 -51.59 -29.25 -64.69
C SER A 7 -52.03 -29.61 -63.28
N LEU A 8 -51.21 -30.40 -62.60
CA LEU A 8 -51.34 -30.67 -61.17
C LEU A 8 -51.28 -29.32 -60.41
N PRO A 9 -52.19 -29.06 -59.45
CA PRO A 9 -52.10 -27.87 -58.61
C PRO A 9 -50.84 -28.02 -57.76
N LEU A 10 -49.86 -27.15 -57.98
CA LEU A 10 -48.70 -27.02 -57.11
C LEU A 10 -49.21 -26.37 -55.82
N GLU A 11 -49.40 -27.17 -54.78
CA GLU A 11 -49.62 -26.66 -53.42
C GLU A 11 -48.34 -25.93 -53.00
N ASP A 12 -48.46 -24.66 -52.65
CA ASP A 12 -47.34 -23.83 -52.19
C ASP A 12 -46.63 -24.51 -51.01
N ILE A 13 -45.31 -24.64 -51.14
CA ILE A 13 -44.47 -25.18 -50.07
C ILE A 13 -44.54 -24.21 -48.88
N ILE A 14 -45.19 -24.63 -47.80
CA ILE A 14 -45.21 -23.86 -46.55
C ILE A 14 -43.80 -23.92 -45.97
N LEU A 15 -43.03 -22.86 -46.17
CA LEU A 15 -41.74 -22.66 -45.51
C LEU A 15 -42.00 -22.51 -44.01
N PRO A 16 -41.34 -23.31 -43.14
CA PRO A 16 -41.50 -23.15 -41.70
C PRO A 16 -41.01 -21.75 -41.30
N ALA A 17 -41.75 -21.11 -40.40
CA ALA A 17 -41.38 -19.82 -39.84
C ALA A 17 -39.90 -19.87 -39.37
N PRO A 18 -39.10 -18.82 -39.64
CA PRO A 18 -37.69 -18.81 -39.31
C PRO A 18 -37.51 -19.17 -37.83
N PRO A 19 -36.53 -20.02 -37.48
CA PRO A 19 -36.33 -20.42 -36.10
C PRO A 19 -36.15 -19.14 -35.26
N GLY A 20 -37.13 -18.88 -34.40
CA GLY A 20 -37.07 -17.79 -33.44
C GLY A 20 -35.77 -17.91 -32.66
N ILE A 21 -35.13 -16.76 -32.39
CA ILE A 21 -33.83 -16.64 -31.73
C ILE A 21 -33.81 -17.58 -30.51
N TRP A 22 -33.24 -18.76 -30.69
CA TRP A 22 -33.21 -19.77 -29.66
C TRP A 22 -32.37 -19.22 -28.51
N PRO A 23 -32.76 -19.45 -27.25
CA PRO A 23 -31.97 -19.00 -26.12
C PRO A 23 -30.57 -19.60 -26.30
N PRO A 24 -29.51 -18.76 -26.37
CA PRO A 24 -28.16 -19.28 -26.48
C PRO A 24 -27.98 -20.27 -25.33
N ALA A 25 -27.60 -21.50 -25.67
CA ALA A 25 -27.55 -22.64 -24.75
C ALA A 25 -27.03 -22.21 -23.37
N PRO A 26 -27.62 -22.68 -22.25
CA PRO A 26 -27.33 -22.20 -20.89
C PRO A 26 -25.84 -22.21 -20.51
N GLY A 27 -25.00 -22.97 -21.22
CA GLY A 27 -23.54 -22.93 -21.11
C GLY A 27 -22.90 -21.57 -21.41
N TRP A 28 -23.51 -20.71 -22.23
CA TRP A 28 -23.00 -19.36 -22.49
C TRP A 28 -23.16 -18.44 -21.27
N TRP A 29 -24.22 -18.64 -20.49
CA TRP A 29 -24.39 -17.91 -19.22
C TRP A 29 -23.31 -18.29 -18.22
N LEU A 30 -22.98 -19.59 -18.11
CA LEU A 30 -21.85 -20.05 -17.31
C LEU A 30 -20.52 -19.41 -17.77
N LEU A 31 -20.30 -19.35 -19.09
CA LEU A 31 -19.10 -18.77 -19.67
C LEU A 31 -19.04 -17.24 -19.43
N ALA A 32 -20.16 -16.55 -19.54
CA ALA A 32 -20.28 -15.13 -19.23
C ALA A 32 -20.05 -14.84 -17.74
N VAL A 33 -20.63 -15.64 -16.83
CA VAL A 33 -20.41 -15.52 -15.38
C VAL A 33 -18.96 -15.81 -15.02
N LEU A 34 -18.34 -16.83 -15.61
CA LEU A 34 -16.93 -17.16 -15.38
C LEU A 34 -16.02 -16.02 -15.86
N LEU A 35 -16.29 -15.47 -17.04
CA LEU A 35 -15.53 -14.36 -17.60
C LEU A 35 -15.70 -13.10 -16.74
N LEU A 36 -16.92 -12.82 -16.27
CA LEU A 36 -17.19 -11.72 -15.35
C LEU A 36 -16.44 -11.91 -14.02
N ALA A 37 -16.44 -13.12 -13.46
CA ALA A 37 -15.73 -13.43 -12.22
C ALA A 37 -14.21 -13.24 -12.38
N LEU A 38 -13.63 -13.66 -13.52
CA LEU A 38 -12.23 -13.43 -13.85
C LEU A 38 -11.89 -11.94 -13.97
N VAL A 39 -12.73 -11.17 -14.65
CA VAL A 39 -12.55 -9.72 -14.82
C VAL A 39 -12.64 -9.01 -13.46
N VAL A 40 -13.69 -9.29 -12.68
CA VAL A 40 -13.88 -8.69 -11.35
C VAL A 40 -12.76 -9.09 -10.39
N GLY A 41 -12.39 -10.38 -10.36
CA GLY A 41 -11.30 -10.90 -9.55
C GLY A 41 -9.94 -10.30 -9.94
N GLY A 42 -9.68 -10.17 -11.24
CA GLY A 42 -8.49 -9.52 -11.78
C GLY A 42 -8.42 -8.04 -11.38
N ILE A 43 -9.50 -7.29 -11.56
CA ILE A 43 -9.58 -5.88 -11.16
C ILE A 43 -9.38 -5.73 -9.65
N MET A 44 -10.00 -6.59 -8.83
CA MET A 44 -9.82 -6.57 -7.38
C MET A 44 -8.37 -6.84 -6.99
N LEU A 45 -7.73 -7.85 -7.59
CA LEU A 45 -6.32 -8.19 -7.33
C LEU A 45 -5.37 -7.04 -7.72
N ILE A 46 -5.60 -6.41 -8.88
CA ILE A 46 -4.80 -5.27 -9.33
C ILE A 46 -5.01 -4.08 -8.38
N ARG A 47 -6.25 -3.76 -7.99
CA ARG A 47 -6.52 -2.68 -7.04
C ARG A 47 -5.93 -2.94 -5.66
N MET A 48 -5.97 -4.18 -5.17
CA MET A 48 -5.34 -4.55 -3.90
C MET A 48 -3.82 -4.40 -3.96
N ARG A 49 -3.19 -4.85 -5.04
CA ARG A 49 -1.73 -4.71 -5.26
C ARG A 49 -1.32 -3.25 -5.43
N ALA A 50 -2.06 -2.48 -6.22
CA ALA A 50 -1.79 -1.06 -6.46
C ALA A 50 -1.94 -0.23 -5.17
N ARG A 51 -2.99 -0.50 -4.37
CA ARG A 51 -3.16 0.12 -3.05
C ARG A 51 -1.98 -0.22 -2.15
N LYS A 52 -1.56 -1.48 -2.08
CA LYS A 52 -0.41 -1.90 -1.27
C LYS A 52 0.89 -1.17 -1.68
N LYS A 53 1.13 -1.01 -2.99
CA LYS A 53 2.29 -0.26 -3.50
C LYS A 53 2.26 1.23 -3.12
N GLN A 54 1.13 1.90 -3.31
CA GLN A 54 0.99 3.33 -2.96
C GLN A 54 1.21 3.58 -1.45
N LEU A 55 0.79 2.64 -0.62
CA LEU A 55 0.92 2.73 0.84
C LEU A 55 2.37 2.57 1.31
N SER A 56 3.18 1.82 0.57
CA SER A 56 4.58 1.55 0.89
C SER A 56 5.57 2.54 0.28
N GLN A 57 5.15 3.39 -0.67
CA GLN A 57 6.01 4.42 -1.25
C GLN A 57 6.65 5.36 -0.22
N PRO A 58 5.89 5.96 0.73
CA PRO A 58 6.51 6.83 1.74
C PRO A 58 7.47 6.07 2.65
N TYR A 59 7.18 4.79 2.95
CA TYR A 59 8.10 3.94 3.71
C TYR A 59 9.39 3.72 2.95
N GLN A 60 9.31 3.37 1.65
CA GLN A 60 10.48 3.15 0.81
C GLN A 60 11.36 4.40 0.71
N GLN A 61 10.77 5.57 0.51
CA GLN A 61 11.50 6.84 0.47
C GLN A 61 12.23 7.14 1.77
N VAL A 62 11.53 7.08 2.91
CA VAL A 62 12.15 7.36 4.21
C VAL A 62 13.21 6.30 4.53
N SER A 63 12.97 5.03 4.23
CA SER A 63 13.96 3.97 4.45
C SER A 63 15.23 4.17 3.62
N ALA A 64 15.10 4.59 2.36
CA ALA A 64 16.25 4.89 1.51
C ALA A 64 17.03 6.10 2.04
N ASN A 65 16.33 7.13 2.51
CA ASN A 65 16.97 8.30 3.13
C ASN A 65 17.71 7.92 4.42
N LEU A 66 17.15 7.05 5.26
CA LEU A 66 17.83 6.56 6.46
C LEU A 66 19.11 5.80 6.12
N SER A 67 19.10 4.97 5.06
CA SER A 67 20.32 4.33 4.57
C SER A 67 21.35 5.34 4.08
N ALA A 68 20.93 6.36 3.33
CA ALA A 68 21.83 7.42 2.87
C ALA A 68 22.43 8.23 4.03
N LEU A 69 21.69 8.45 5.12
CA LEU A 69 22.22 9.06 6.34
C LEU A 69 23.36 8.25 6.95
N GLY A 70 23.28 6.92 6.90
CA GLY A 70 24.34 6.03 7.42
C GLY A 70 25.62 6.03 6.60
N GLU A 71 25.53 6.34 5.31
CA GLU A 71 26.70 6.57 4.45
C GLU A 71 27.32 7.95 4.69
N GLN A 72 26.49 8.95 5.02
CA GLN A 72 26.93 10.33 5.22
C GLN A 72 27.52 10.59 6.62
N TYR A 73 27.02 9.89 7.64
CA TYR A 73 27.40 10.10 9.05
C TYR A 73 27.81 8.78 9.70
N GLU A 74 29.10 8.65 10.01
CA GLU A 74 29.63 7.49 10.73
C GLU A 74 29.54 7.66 12.27
N GLU A 75 29.64 8.90 12.73
CA GLU A 75 29.64 9.30 14.14
C GLU A 75 28.39 10.09 14.54
N LEU A 76 28.05 10.02 15.82
CA LEU A 76 27.00 10.86 16.40
C LEU A 76 27.38 12.34 16.29
N SER A 77 26.49 13.13 15.72
CA SER A 77 26.63 14.59 15.66
C SER A 77 25.26 15.25 15.81
N PRO A 78 25.21 16.54 16.20
CA PRO A 78 23.94 17.27 16.28
C PRO A 78 23.24 17.30 14.92
N ALA A 79 24.01 17.47 13.83
CA ALA A 79 23.52 17.47 12.46
C ALA A 79 22.92 16.12 12.06
N PHE A 80 23.57 15.01 12.44
CA PHE A 80 23.04 13.68 12.23
C PHE A 80 21.71 13.46 12.97
N ILE A 81 21.62 13.87 14.24
CA ILE A 81 20.41 13.72 15.06
C ILE A 81 19.27 14.58 14.50
N GLU A 82 19.55 15.80 14.05
CA GLU A 82 18.58 16.66 13.39
C GLU A 82 18.07 16.04 12.09
N ALA A 83 18.98 15.56 11.24
CA ALA A 83 18.64 14.89 9.98
C ALA A 83 17.80 13.63 10.23
N LEU A 84 18.15 12.83 11.25
CA LEU A 84 17.40 11.65 11.64
C LEU A 84 15.99 12.00 12.12
N ASN A 85 15.87 12.99 13.01
CA ASN A 85 14.57 13.49 13.48
C ASN A 85 13.72 14.02 12.33
N TYR A 86 14.31 14.71 11.36
CA TYR A 86 13.61 15.17 10.16
C TYR A 86 13.02 13.99 9.37
N GLN A 87 13.78 12.92 9.14
CA GLN A 87 13.28 11.73 8.42
C GLN A 87 12.14 11.04 9.18
N LEU A 88 12.26 10.91 10.51
CA LEU A 88 11.21 10.32 11.34
C LEU A 88 9.93 11.17 11.35
N LYS A 89 10.07 12.50 11.38
CA LYS A 89 8.93 13.42 11.29
C LYS A 89 8.30 13.44 9.90
N LEU A 90 9.10 13.32 8.84
CA LEU A 90 8.61 13.19 7.47
C LEU A 90 7.71 11.97 7.32
N TRP A 91 8.10 10.83 7.90
CA TRP A 91 7.24 9.65 8.01
C TRP A 91 5.95 9.93 8.77
N CYS A 92 6.04 10.62 9.91
CA CYS A 92 4.87 10.92 10.74
C CYS A 92 3.87 11.85 10.06
N ARG A 93 4.29 12.76 9.17
CA ARG A 93 3.46 13.81 8.57
C ARG A 93 2.13 13.31 7.98
N HIS A 94 2.14 12.16 7.31
CA HIS A 94 0.94 11.62 6.68
C HIS A 94 0.17 10.63 7.57
N ARG A 95 0.80 10.13 8.64
CA ARG A 95 0.29 9.00 9.43
C ARG A 95 -0.17 9.39 10.83
N TYR A 96 0.54 10.33 11.42
CA TYR A 96 0.43 10.83 12.79
C TYR A 96 0.62 12.36 12.76
N PRO A 97 -0.38 13.14 12.28
CA PRO A 97 -0.26 14.59 12.19
C PRO A 97 0.06 15.24 13.55
N GLN A 98 -0.43 14.66 14.65
CA GLN A 98 -0.15 15.10 16.02
C GLN A 98 1.32 14.99 16.41
N ALA A 99 2.11 14.13 15.74
CA ALA A 99 3.49 13.87 16.10
C ALA A 99 4.47 14.91 15.50
N VAL A 100 4.07 15.60 14.43
CA VAL A 100 4.94 16.56 13.72
C VAL A 100 5.26 17.78 14.59
N SER A 101 4.28 18.24 15.37
CA SER A 101 4.40 19.37 16.29
C SER A 101 5.09 19.04 17.62
N LEU A 102 5.45 17.77 17.87
CA LEU A 102 6.11 17.36 19.10
C LEU A 102 7.62 17.62 19.00
N TYR A 103 8.21 18.08 20.10
CA TYR A 103 9.65 18.34 20.21
C TYR A 103 10.15 17.88 21.58
N GLY A 104 11.47 17.74 21.73
CA GLY A 104 12.06 17.46 23.04
C GLY A 104 11.56 16.15 23.65
N LYS A 105 11.12 16.24 24.90
CA LYS A 105 10.62 15.09 25.67
C LYS A 105 9.33 14.51 25.09
N ASP A 106 8.42 15.34 24.60
CA ASP A 106 7.14 14.86 24.07
C ASP A 106 7.33 14.05 22.80
N TRP A 107 8.31 14.44 21.98
CA TRP A 107 8.74 13.66 20.83
C TRP A 107 9.28 12.28 21.23
N ALA A 108 10.16 12.24 22.24
CA ALA A 108 10.71 10.98 22.76
C ALA A 108 9.61 10.07 23.35
N VAL A 109 8.64 10.63 24.08
CA VAL A 109 7.50 9.88 24.63
C VAL A 109 6.64 9.30 23.50
N PHE A 110 6.38 10.07 22.44
CA PHE A 110 5.65 9.58 21.27
C PHE A 110 6.36 8.41 20.60
N LEU A 111 7.68 8.50 20.39
CA LEU A 111 8.47 7.43 19.77
C LEU A 111 8.38 6.13 20.59
N ALA A 112 8.54 6.22 21.91
CA ALA A 112 8.44 5.09 22.84
C ALA A 112 7.03 4.46 22.84
N HIS A 113 5.98 5.28 22.82
CA HIS A 113 4.60 4.79 22.82
C HIS A 113 4.21 4.13 21.49
N THR A 114 4.80 4.59 20.38
CA THR A 114 4.54 4.01 19.05
C THR A 114 5.17 2.62 18.94
N ALA A 115 6.44 2.49 19.31
CA ALA A 115 7.10 1.19 19.39
C ALA A 115 8.24 1.21 20.41
N ASP A 116 8.27 0.19 21.26
CA ASP A 116 9.28 -0.02 22.28
C ASP A 116 10.56 -0.64 21.66
N ILE A 117 11.27 0.18 20.89
CA ILE A 117 12.48 -0.22 20.13
C ILE A 117 13.70 0.59 20.55
N PHE A 118 13.50 1.88 20.82
CA PHE A 118 14.58 2.75 21.26
C PHE A 118 14.87 2.53 22.75
N SER A 119 16.14 2.46 23.09
CA SER A 119 16.61 2.55 24.47
C SER A 119 16.35 3.93 25.07
N LYS A 120 16.40 4.03 26.40
CA LYS A 120 16.20 5.31 27.11
C LYS A 120 17.22 6.37 26.69
N ASP A 121 18.46 5.97 26.41
CA ASP A 121 19.52 6.88 25.98
C ASP A 121 19.31 7.36 24.55
N GLU A 122 18.92 6.48 23.63
CA GLU A 122 18.55 6.85 22.25
C GLU A 122 17.35 7.81 22.22
N LEU A 123 16.33 7.57 23.05
CA LEU A 123 15.20 8.48 23.21
C LEU A 123 15.63 9.85 23.72
N ARG A 124 16.58 9.91 24.66
CA ARG A 124 17.15 11.16 25.16
C ARG A 124 17.91 11.90 24.06
N LEU A 125 18.69 11.18 23.25
CA LEU A 125 19.41 11.71 22.10
C LEU A 125 18.46 12.26 21.04
N LEU A 126 17.40 11.53 20.68
CA LEU A 126 16.40 12.00 19.71
C LEU A 126 15.60 13.20 20.22
N GLY A 127 15.34 13.27 21.53
CA GLY A 127 14.63 14.41 22.13
C GLY A 127 15.48 15.67 22.25
N THR A 128 16.70 15.55 22.78
CA THR A 128 17.52 16.71 23.18
C THR A 128 18.85 16.83 22.44
N GLY A 129 19.31 15.77 21.78
CA GLY A 129 20.63 15.71 21.15
C GLY A 129 20.81 16.71 20.00
N ALA A 130 19.77 17.12 19.30
CA ALA A 130 19.89 18.17 18.28
C ALA A 130 20.40 19.51 18.86
N TYR A 131 20.19 19.76 20.16
CA TYR A 131 20.60 21.00 20.85
C TYR A 131 21.89 20.83 21.68
N VAL A 132 22.48 19.64 21.71
CA VAL A 132 23.73 19.40 22.43
C VAL A 132 24.90 19.82 21.53
N PRO A 133 25.93 20.50 22.06
CA PRO A 133 27.11 20.88 21.28
C PRO A 133 27.83 19.66 20.68
N ALA A 134 28.37 19.80 19.47
CA ALA A 134 28.98 18.70 18.72
C ALA A 134 30.08 17.94 19.48
N GLY A 135 30.87 18.63 20.30
CA GLY A 135 31.97 18.03 21.07
C GLY A 135 31.56 17.21 22.29
N ARG A 136 30.26 16.93 22.51
CA ARG A 136 29.77 16.07 23.60
C ARG A 136 29.20 14.74 23.12
N PHE A 137 29.28 14.47 21.83
CA PHE A 137 28.88 13.20 21.27
C PHE A 137 30.09 12.28 21.18
N GLU A 138 29.95 11.10 21.77
CA GLU A 138 30.93 10.03 21.66
C GLU A 138 30.20 8.78 21.17
N GLY A 139 30.72 8.16 20.11
CA GLY A 139 30.21 6.90 19.57
C GLY A 139 29.71 6.96 18.12
N SER A 140 29.38 5.78 17.60
CA SER A 140 28.91 5.61 16.23
C SER A 140 27.43 5.95 16.08
N ALA A 141 27.06 6.51 14.93
CA ALA A 141 25.67 6.75 14.53
C ALA A 141 24.90 5.46 14.17
N ARG A 142 25.60 4.36 13.89
CA ARG A 142 24.99 3.12 13.36
C ARG A 142 23.95 2.47 14.27
N PRO A 143 24.16 2.33 15.59
CA PRO A 143 23.15 1.71 16.47
C PRO A 143 21.83 2.50 16.46
N LEU A 144 21.91 3.82 16.52
CA LEU A 144 20.74 4.68 16.51
C LEU A 144 20.00 4.64 15.16
N LEU A 145 20.74 4.56 14.05
CA LEU A 145 20.15 4.34 12.71
C LEU A 145 19.43 2.99 12.61
N GLU A 146 20.02 1.93 13.14
CA GLU A 146 19.40 0.60 13.13
C GLU A 146 18.10 0.59 13.93
N SER A 147 18.12 1.18 15.13
CA SER A 147 16.93 1.38 15.97
C SER A 147 15.86 2.20 15.25
N ALA A 148 16.25 3.27 14.55
CA ALA A 148 15.33 4.09 13.76
C ALA A 148 14.71 3.31 12.58
N GLY A 149 15.50 2.49 11.87
CA GLY A 149 15.00 1.63 10.80
C GLY A 149 14.01 0.56 11.30
N LYS A 150 14.32 -0.07 12.45
CA LYS A 150 13.41 -1.01 13.12
C LYS A 150 12.11 -0.31 13.53
N TRP A 151 12.20 0.89 14.10
CA TRP A 151 11.05 1.69 14.48
C TRP A 151 10.18 2.07 13.28
N LEU A 152 10.77 2.52 12.17
CA LEU A 152 10.06 2.85 10.94
C LEU A 152 9.22 1.65 10.45
N LYS A 153 9.82 0.46 10.40
CA LYS A 153 9.13 -0.78 10.01
C LYS A 153 8.00 -1.15 10.97
N SER A 154 8.24 -1.07 12.28
CA SER A 154 7.22 -1.37 13.29
C SER A 154 6.04 -0.41 13.22
N SER A 155 6.31 0.89 13.09
CA SER A 155 5.27 1.91 12.98
C SER A 155 4.41 1.79 11.71
N GLU A 156 4.99 1.35 10.58
CA GLU A 156 4.24 1.00 9.36
C GLU A 156 3.29 -0.18 9.61
N GLN A 157 3.78 -1.25 10.26
CA GLN A 157 2.97 -2.43 10.56
C GLN A 157 1.82 -2.11 11.51
N GLN A 158 2.10 -1.36 12.57
CA GLN A 158 1.09 -0.95 13.54
C GLN A 158 0.02 -0.09 12.87
N TRP A 159 0.44 0.84 12.01
CA TRP A 159 -0.49 1.65 11.24
C TRP A 159 -1.38 0.79 10.31
N MET A 160 -0.78 -0.14 9.56
CA MET A 160 -1.51 -1.05 8.68
C MET A 160 -2.54 -1.90 9.44
N LYS A 161 -2.22 -2.32 10.67
CA LYS A 161 -3.15 -3.04 11.56
C LYS A 161 -4.33 -2.15 11.98
N GLN A 162 -4.07 -0.91 12.39
CA GLN A 162 -5.12 0.04 12.79
C GLN A 162 -6.09 0.32 11.62
N ARG A 163 -5.57 0.56 10.42
CA ARG A 163 -6.40 0.83 9.23
C ARG A 163 -7.29 -0.35 8.83
N ARG A 164 -6.83 -1.59 9.05
CA ARG A 164 -7.66 -2.79 8.80
C ARG A 164 -8.82 -2.89 9.77
N LYS A 165 -8.61 -2.56 11.06
CA LYS A 165 -9.67 -2.57 12.07
C LYS A 165 -10.76 -1.55 11.74
N THR A 166 -10.40 -0.34 11.33
CA THR A 166 -11.38 0.72 10.99
C THR A 166 -12.10 0.49 9.66
N ALA A 167 -11.69 -0.49 8.84
CA ALA A 167 -12.38 -0.83 7.60
C ALA A 167 -13.47 -1.91 7.78
N TYR A 168 -13.56 -2.52 8.97
CA TYR A 168 -14.53 -3.55 9.34
C TYR A 168 -15.48 -3.12 10.47
N ALA A 169 -15.37 -1.87 10.93
CA ALA A 169 -16.27 -1.21 11.87
C ALA A 169 -17.12 -0.21 11.10
#